data_AF-A0AAV2F787-F1
#
_entry.id   AF-A0AAV2F787-F1
#
_cell.length_a   1.000
_cell.length_b   1.000
_cell.length_c   1.000
_cell.angle_alpha   90.00
_cell.angle_beta   90.00
_cell.angle_gamma   90.00
#
_symmetry.space_group_name_H-M   'P 1'
#
loop_
_entity.id
_entity.type
_entity.pdbx_description
1 polymer ?
#
loop_
_entity_poly.entity_id
_entity_poly.type
_entity_poly.pdbx_seq_one_letter_code
_entity_poly.pdbx_strand_id
1 'polypeptide(L)'
;MVFMKKHIHLLCSMRKSRLFESLKKAVKYAVSAQLMIHVRKTENSDNYDDGSGIMNAFHDNRSHPFVVGHIPKEAEEGDKVSEKLCEKLGIDGFQIVDISAGLSDLFAVKEEDELVCMKRAAYLSAKLMKNVVVAKLLKAIDHKENKKDVHKILIEEIEEATLQPALKLNVKLRSQNVDICRHPDLKRYCSNDELTYSDSASVITCSLGSQYKGYCSNVARSFLVSPDSSQIKAYEILLKAQEAAISAVRPGVRVGAAYVAASSIIRSEAPELVGQLTESVGAGIGLEFHESVLDLIGTNDRMVKAGMAFNVSLALRDLKGADNSSFSLLLADTVVVCAEGAEVLTQPSPKAVGYVTYPFKHNHDNGEGRAKKNERGPWIVSQKVEVPALEKNEETAALEKLQLLDRPIRLPGLRIGQPVFGGRGRKLLGALEAHVNGFRYSYPWQEDEDGDYVDEAKVDADDASAEMRSSAEYVNVSLFQGYSLQGDDSDGRVDDILFDNIENAFSCVCGL
;
A
#
# COMPACT_ATOMS: atom_id res chain seq x y z
N MET A 1 27.41 14.44 -6.68
CA MET A 1 27.43 15.55 -5.69
C MET A 1 28.38 15.15 -4.57
N VAL A 2 29.05 16.10 -3.92
CA VAL A 2 29.96 15.82 -2.80
C VAL A 2 29.55 16.63 -1.59
N PHE A 3 29.32 15.96 -0.47
CA PHE A 3 28.92 16.58 0.80
C PHE A 3 30.12 16.66 1.73
N MET A 4 30.41 17.87 2.24
CA MET A 4 31.45 18.13 3.24
C MET A 4 30.85 18.91 4.42
N LYS A 5 31.58 18.98 5.53
CA LYS A 5 31.10 19.61 6.78
C LYS A 5 30.64 21.07 6.62
N LYS A 6 31.30 21.85 5.76
CA LYS A 6 31.01 23.28 5.55
C LYS A 6 30.62 23.62 4.11
N HIS A 7 30.71 22.66 3.19
CA HIS A 7 30.51 22.89 1.77
C HIS A 7 29.78 21.71 1.14
N ILE A 8 28.88 21.99 0.19
CA ILE A 8 28.29 20.97 -0.68
C ILE A 8 28.71 21.32 -2.09
N HIS A 9 29.46 20.43 -2.75
CA HIS A 9 29.96 20.64 -4.10
C HIS A 9 29.07 19.90 -5.11
N LEU A 10 28.61 20.63 -6.12
CA LEU A 10 27.73 20.10 -7.16
C LEU A 10 28.33 20.37 -8.54
N LEU A 11 28.80 19.30 -9.21
CA LEU A 11 29.23 19.35 -10.60
C LEU A 11 28.05 19.02 -11.52
N CYS A 12 27.64 19.94 -12.38
CA CYS A 12 26.46 19.74 -13.25
C CYS A 12 26.48 20.58 -14.54
N SER A 13 25.48 20.42 -15.40
CA SER A 13 25.33 21.25 -16.60
C SER A 13 24.81 22.66 -16.27
N MET A 14 25.00 23.62 -17.18
CA MET A 14 24.54 25.01 -17.01
C MET A 14 23.01 25.12 -16.79
N ARG A 15 22.22 24.20 -17.34
CA ARG A 15 20.77 24.18 -17.11
C ARG A 15 20.45 23.77 -15.68
N LYS A 16 21.14 22.76 -15.15
CA LYS A 16 20.97 22.28 -13.77
C LYS A 16 21.49 23.29 -12.76
N SER A 17 22.61 23.97 -13.03
CA SER A 17 23.18 24.96 -12.11
C SER A 17 22.18 26.08 -11.77
N ARG A 18 21.43 26.57 -12.77
CA ARG A 18 20.37 27.57 -12.57
C ARG A 18 19.26 27.10 -11.63
N LEU A 19 18.92 25.80 -11.63
CA LEU A 19 17.94 25.23 -10.71
C LEU A 19 18.48 25.21 -9.27
N PHE A 20 19.73 24.74 -9.10
CA PHE A 20 20.38 24.64 -7.80
C PHE A 20 20.78 25.98 -7.19
N GLU A 21 20.95 27.04 -8.00
CA GLU A 21 21.30 28.38 -7.52
C GLU A 21 20.28 28.92 -6.51
N SER A 22 19.00 28.59 -6.71
CA SER A 22 17.91 28.94 -5.80
C SER A 22 18.05 28.34 -4.40
N LEU A 23 18.80 27.23 -4.27
CA LEU A 23 18.95 26.49 -3.02
C LEU A 23 20.11 27.00 -2.15
N LYS A 24 20.98 27.89 -2.64
CA LYS A 24 22.16 28.37 -1.87
C LYS A 24 21.78 28.95 -0.50
N LYS A 25 20.73 29.77 -0.45
CA LYS A 25 20.23 30.35 0.81
C LYS A 25 19.64 29.29 1.74
N ALA A 26 18.86 28.37 1.19
CA ALA A 26 18.23 27.28 1.95
C ALA A 26 19.28 26.35 2.56
N VAL A 27 20.30 25.94 1.80
CA VAL A 27 21.40 25.10 2.29
C VAL A 27 22.17 25.79 3.42
N LYS A 28 22.49 27.08 3.26
CA LYS A 28 23.18 27.85 4.30
C LYS A 28 22.36 27.95 5.59
N TYR A 29 21.04 28.13 5.47
CA TYR A 29 20.15 28.21 6.62
C TYR A 29 19.95 26.86 7.31
N ALA A 30 19.73 25.79 6.54
CA ALA A 30 19.37 24.48 7.06
C ALA A 30 20.54 23.73 7.71
N VAL A 31 21.72 23.78 7.08
CA VAL A 31 22.88 22.96 7.51
C VAL A 31 24.17 23.76 7.71
N SER A 32 24.09 25.10 7.66
CA SER A 32 25.26 25.98 7.80
C SER A 32 26.41 25.69 6.80
N ALA A 33 26.08 25.07 5.66
CA ALA A 33 27.03 24.77 4.59
C ALA A 33 26.88 25.74 3.41
N GLN A 34 27.94 25.94 2.64
CA GLN A 34 27.91 26.68 1.39
C GLN A 34 27.72 25.74 0.21
N LEU A 35 26.72 25.99 -0.63
CA LEU A 35 26.51 25.24 -1.86
C LEU A 35 27.41 25.82 -2.97
N MET A 36 28.44 25.07 -3.34
CA MET A 36 29.42 25.38 -4.39
C MET A 36 29.00 24.66 -5.67
N ILE A 37 28.62 25.44 -6.69
CA ILE A 37 28.13 24.89 -7.96
C ILE A 37 29.21 25.04 -9.02
N HIS A 38 29.65 23.91 -9.55
CA HIS A 38 30.67 23.77 -10.58
C HIS A 38 29.98 23.42 -11.90
N VAL A 39 30.14 24.26 -12.92
CA VAL A 39 29.51 24.02 -14.24
C VAL A 39 30.47 23.22 -15.11
N ARG A 40 30.03 22.04 -15.57
CA ARG A 40 30.84 21.06 -16.31
C ARG A 40 31.27 21.56 -17.68
N LYS A 41 32.56 21.39 -18.01
CA LYS A 41 33.15 21.77 -19.30
C LYS A 41 32.52 21.04 -20.49
N THR A 42 32.12 21.81 -21.50
CA THR A 42 31.85 21.33 -22.87
C THR A 42 33.05 21.68 -23.74
N GLU A 43 33.33 20.93 -24.81
CA GLU A 43 34.62 20.91 -25.54
C GLU A 43 35.20 22.25 -26.06
N ASN A 44 34.61 23.43 -25.83
CA ASN A 44 35.12 24.72 -26.29
C ASN A 44 34.88 25.88 -25.29
N SER A 45 35.25 25.74 -24.02
CA SER A 45 35.07 26.85 -23.07
C SER A 45 36.12 26.94 -21.94
N ASP A 46 36.66 28.14 -21.75
CA ASP A 46 37.78 28.42 -20.83
C ASP A 46 37.35 28.56 -19.35
N ASN A 47 36.07 28.78 -19.06
CA ASN A 47 35.52 29.07 -17.72
C ASN A 47 34.73 27.90 -17.07
N TYR A 48 35.15 26.66 -17.28
CA TYR A 48 34.39 25.48 -16.86
C TYR A 48 35.24 24.46 -16.10
N ASP A 49 34.60 23.74 -15.16
CA ASP A 49 35.23 22.83 -14.20
C ASP A 49 35.13 21.35 -14.66
N ASP A 50 36.24 20.63 -14.58
CA ASP A 50 36.41 19.20 -14.90
C ASP A 50 36.46 18.31 -13.63
N GLY A 51 35.98 18.84 -12.50
CA GLY A 51 36.11 18.24 -11.17
C GLY A 51 37.33 18.73 -10.39
N SER A 52 38.22 19.53 -10.99
CA SER A 52 39.39 20.09 -10.31
C SER A 52 39.03 21.04 -9.16
N GLY A 53 37.94 21.80 -9.26
CA GLY A 53 37.49 22.66 -8.16
C GLY A 53 37.05 21.85 -6.92
N ILE A 54 36.55 20.64 -7.13
CA ILE A 54 36.22 19.70 -6.04
C ILE A 54 37.50 19.12 -5.44
N MET A 55 38.45 18.69 -6.28
CA MET A 55 39.74 18.15 -5.82
C MET A 55 40.55 19.18 -5.03
N ASN A 56 40.59 20.44 -5.46
CA ASN A 56 41.25 21.51 -4.73
C ASN A 56 40.63 21.70 -3.34
N ALA A 57 39.30 21.67 -3.23
CA ALA A 57 38.61 21.76 -1.95
C ALA A 57 38.94 20.58 -1.00
N PHE A 58 39.22 19.39 -1.55
CA PHE A 58 39.74 18.27 -0.77
C PHE A 58 41.18 18.52 -0.31
N HIS A 59 42.06 19.04 -1.16
CA HIS A 59 43.44 19.37 -0.81
C HIS A 59 43.55 20.45 0.28
N ASP A 60 42.73 21.51 0.18
CA ASP A 60 42.74 22.64 1.12
C ASP A 60 42.22 22.25 2.53
N ASN A 61 41.48 21.15 2.65
CA ASN A 61 40.89 20.66 3.91
C ASN A 61 41.59 19.39 4.44
N ARG A 62 42.86 19.14 4.09
CA ARG A 62 43.62 17.96 4.54
C ARG A 62 43.87 17.97 6.07
N SER A 63 43.01 17.27 6.81
CA SER A 63 43.37 16.61 8.07
C SER A 63 43.52 15.11 7.80
N HIS A 64 44.70 14.53 7.98
CA HIS A 64 44.98 13.13 7.65
C HIS A 64 44.57 12.15 8.77
N PRO A 65 44.08 10.95 8.42
CA PRO A 65 43.68 10.47 7.09
C PRO A 65 42.28 10.96 6.66
N PHE A 66 42.08 11.19 5.35
CA PHE A 66 40.80 11.67 4.80
C PHE A 66 39.96 10.49 4.30
N VAL A 67 38.77 10.30 4.87
CA VAL A 67 37.86 9.19 4.55
C VAL A 67 36.73 9.69 3.65
N VAL A 68 36.50 9.01 2.53
CA VAL A 68 35.45 9.34 1.54
C VAL A 68 34.42 8.23 1.50
N GLY A 69 33.16 8.59 1.76
CA GLY A 69 32.02 7.70 1.63
C GLY A 69 31.50 7.66 0.19
N HIS A 70 31.25 6.48 -0.36
CA HIS A 70 30.65 6.31 -1.69
C HIS A 70 29.72 5.07 -1.75
N ILE A 71 28.95 4.94 -2.83
CA ILE A 71 28.08 3.78 -3.10
C ILE A 71 28.80 2.89 -4.14
N PRO A 72 29.53 1.84 -3.73
CA PRO A 72 30.39 1.06 -4.63
C PRO A 72 29.62 0.27 -5.70
N LYS A 73 28.34 -0.04 -5.44
CA LYS A 73 27.51 -0.89 -6.32
C LYS A 73 26.83 -0.11 -7.44
N GLU A 74 26.89 1.22 -7.44
CA GLU A 74 26.36 2.03 -8.54
C GLU A 74 27.34 1.93 -9.72
N ALA A 75 26.91 1.25 -10.79
CA ALA A 75 27.62 1.29 -12.06
C ALA A 75 27.33 2.63 -12.73
N GLU A 76 28.38 3.41 -13.03
CA GLU A 76 28.24 4.65 -13.76
C GLU A 76 28.01 4.35 -15.24
N GLU A 77 26.75 4.21 -15.66
CA GLU A 77 26.44 4.12 -17.08
C GLU A 77 26.74 5.47 -17.77
N GLY A 78 27.91 5.57 -18.40
CA GLY A 78 28.18 6.52 -19.48
C GLY A 78 28.59 7.94 -19.11
N ASP A 79 28.89 8.26 -17.84
CA ASP A 79 29.42 9.57 -17.46
C ASP A 79 30.93 9.52 -17.16
N LYS A 80 31.74 9.66 -18.20
CA LYS A 80 33.23 9.78 -18.14
C LYS A 80 33.75 10.80 -17.10
N VAL A 81 32.90 11.72 -16.63
CA VAL A 81 33.26 12.74 -15.63
C VAL A 81 33.22 12.18 -14.22
N SER A 82 32.27 11.30 -13.93
CA SER A 82 32.16 10.66 -12.63
C SER A 82 33.27 9.59 -12.49
N GLU A 83 33.57 8.85 -13.57
CA GLU A 83 34.71 7.92 -13.64
C GLU A 83 36.03 8.66 -13.40
N LYS A 84 36.26 9.79 -14.08
CA LYS A 84 37.45 10.62 -13.87
C LYS A 84 37.53 11.23 -12.48
N LEU A 85 36.40 11.54 -11.85
CA LEU A 85 36.38 12.03 -10.47
C LEU A 85 36.74 10.90 -9.50
N CYS A 86 36.20 9.71 -9.70
CA CYS A 86 36.54 8.49 -8.94
C CYS A 86 38.01 8.10 -9.13
N GLU A 87 38.53 8.14 -10.36
CA GLU A 87 39.96 7.97 -10.65
C GLU A 87 40.79 9.02 -9.91
N LYS A 88 40.45 10.31 -10.02
CA LYS A 88 41.15 11.41 -9.32
C LYS A 88 41.11 11.24 -7.79
N LEU A 89 40.01 10.73 -7.24
CA LEU A 89 39.85 10.42 -5.80
C LEU A 89 40.63 9.15 -5.40
N GLY A 90 40.87 8.23 -6.32
CA GLY A 90 41.68 7.03 -6.10
C GLY A 90 43.20 7.26 -6.14
N ILE A 91 43.65 8.48 -6.47
CA ILE A 91 45.07 8.85 -6.46
C ILE A 91 45.50 9.19 -5.02
N ASP A 92 46.42 8.38 -4.49
CA ASP A 92 47.14 8.48 -3.20
C ASP A 92 46.58 9.44 -2.12
N GLY A 93 45.98 8.85 -1.07
CA GLY A 93 45.73 9.53 0.22
C GLY A 93 44.29 9.50 0.74
N PHE A 94 43.34 8.90 0.02
CA PHE A 94 41.94 8.77 0.45
C PHE A 94 41.62 7.33 0.87
N GLN A 95 40.97 7.18 2.03
CA GLN A 95 40.35 5.91 2.41
C GLN A 95 38.90 5.90 1.92
N ILE A 96 38.54 4.96 1.07
CA ILE A 96 37.21 4.85 0.49
C ILE A 96 36.36 3.87 1.32
N VAL A 97 35.13 4.25 1.67
CA VAL A 97 34.22 3.46 2.53
C VAL A 97 32.81 3.41 1.92
N ASP A 98 32.18 2.23 1.96
CA ASP A 98 30.78 2.05 1.54
C ASP A 98 29.81 2.72 2.53
N ILE A 99 28.96 3.62 2.05
CA ILE A 99 27.93 4.31 2.84
C ILE A 99 26.50 3.85 2.56
N SER A 100 26.31 2.81 1.74
CA SER A 100 24.99 2.32 1.33
C SER A 100 24.10 1.99 2.54
N ALA A 101 24.67 1.36 3.57
CA ALA A 101 23.95 1.04 4.80
C ALA A 101 23.50 2.28 5.57
N GLY A 102 24.33 3.33 5.62
CA GLY A 102 23.99 4.59 6.29
C GLY A 102 22.90 5.37 5.57
N LEU A 103 22.90 5.35 4.23
CA LEU A 103 21.83 5.94 3.43
C LEU A 103 20.52 5.16 3.57
N SER A 104 20.58 3.83 3.59
CA SER A 104 19.39 3.01 3.85
C SER A 104 18.80 3.31 5.22
N ASP A 105 19.63 3.47 6.27
CA ASP A 105 19.17 3.88 7.59
C ASP A 105 18.53 5.28 7.61
N LEU A 106 19.06 6.20 6.79
CA LEU A 106 18.52 7.54 6.63
C LEU A 106 17.15 7.53 5.92
N PHE A 107 16.99 6.68 4.90
CA PHE A 107 15.75 6.58 4.12
C PHE A 107 14.71 5.64 4.72
N ALA A 108 15.09 4.81 5.70
CA ALA A 108 14.23 3.76 6.24
C ALA A 108 12.90 4.31 6.78
N VAL A 109 12.96 5.39 7.56
CA VAL A 109 11.78 6.02 8.19
C VAL A 109 11.25 7.10 7.27
N LYS A 110 10.00 6.95 6.83
CA LYS A 110 9.33 7.86 5.91
C LYS A 110 8.61 8.98 6.67
N GLU A 111 8.77 10.21 6.20
CA GLU A 111 8.02 11.38 6.63
C GLU A 111 6.57 11.36 6.10
N GLU A 112 5.69 12.19 6.65
CA GLU A 112 4.26 12.21 6.30
C GLU A 112 4.01 12.42 4.79
N ASP A 113 4.75 13.34 4.16
CA ASP A 113 4.63 13.60 2.72
C ASP A 113 5.10 12.41 1.86
N GLU A 114 6.10 11.67 2.32
CA GLU A 114 6.57 10.44 1.69
C GLU A 114 5.52 9.34 1.81
N LEU A 115 4.94 9.18 3.00
CA LEU A 115 3.86 8.23 3.26
C LEU A 115 2.62 8.54 2.40
N VAL A 116 2.28 9.81 2.19
CA VAL A 116 1.20 10.20 1.26
C VAL A 116 1.52 9.76 -0.17
N CYS A 117 2.78 9.87 -0.60
CA CYS A 117 3.20 9.39 -1.92
C CYS A 117 3.09 7.86 -2.01
N MET A 118 3.55 7.14 -1.00
CA MET A 118 3.42 5.68 -0.93
C MET A 118 1.95 5.21 -0.91
N LYS A 119 1.07 5.87 -0.18
CA LYS A 119 -0.38 5.59 -0.18
C LYS A 119 -1.00 5.74 -1.56
N ARG A 120 -0.60 6.78 -2.32
CA ARG A 120 -1.07 6.98 -3.70
C ARG A 120 -0.54 5.89 -4.65
N ALA A 121 0.74 5.55 -4.52
CA ALA A 121 1.36 4.47 -5.27
C ALA A 121 0.64 3.13 -5.00
N ALA A 122 0.48 2.77 -3.73
CA ALA A 122 -0.18 1.53 -3.32
C ALA A 122 -1.65 1.45 -3.76
N TYR A 123 -2.39 2.56 -3.66
CA TYR A 123 -3.76 2.64 -4.14
C TYR A 123 -3.86 2.37 -5.65
N LEU A 124 -2.95 2.94 -6.44
CA LEU A 124 -2.89 2.69 -7.88
C LEU A 124 -2.57 1.21 -8.17
N SER A 125 -1.57 0.63 -7.50
CA SER A 125 -1.24 -0.80 -7.61
C SER A 125 -2.44 -1.70 -7.29
N ALA A 126 -3.14 -1.42 -6.19
CA ALA A 126 -4.32 -2.19 -5.80
C ALA A 126 -5.47 -2.06 -6.82
N LYS A 127 -5.66 -0.87 -7.40
CA LYS A 127 -6.65 -0.64 -8.47
C LYS A 127 -6.29 -1.33 -9.78
N LEU A 128 -5.02 -1.34 -10.17
CA LEU A 128 -4.53 -2.09 -11.33
C LEU A 128 -4.82 -3.58 -11.17
N MET A 129 -4.47 -4.15 -10.01
CA MET A 129 -4.76 -5.55 -9.70
C MET A 129 -6.27 -5.85 -9.76
N LYS A 130 -7.10 -5.02 -9.13
CA LYS A 130 -8.55 -5.26 -9.06
C LYS A 130 -9.29 -5.02 -10.38
N ASN A 131 -8.98 -3.96 -11.10
CA ASN A 131 -9.79 -3.49 -12.22
C ASN A 131 -9.23 -3.90 -13.58
N VAL A 132 -7.92 -4.15 -13.70
CA VAL A 132 -7.29 -4.57 -14.96
C VAL A 132 -7.01 -6.07 -14.90
N VAL A 133 -6.20 -6.51 -13.94
CA VAL A 133 -5.74 -7.91 -13.86
C VAL A 133 -6.92 -8.87 -13.69
N VAL A 134 -7.73 -8.68 -12.64
CA VAL A 134 -8.88 -9.56 -12.40
C VAL A 134 -9.87 -9.52 -13.56
N ALA A 135 -10.17 -8.33 -14.11
CA ALA A 135 -11.12 -8.20 -15.22
C ALA A 135 -10.64 -8.92 -16.48
N LYS A 136 -9.36 -8.82 -16.82
CA LYS A 136 -8.77 -9.50 -17.98
C LYS A 136 -8.65 -11.00 -17.75
N LEU A 137 -8.25 -11.42 -16.55
CA LEU A 137 -8.12 -12.82 -16.17
C LEU A 137 -9.48 -13.54 -16.26
N LEU A 138 -10.55 -12.91 -15.76
CA LEU A 138 -11.91 -13.44 -15.89
C LEU A 138 -12.31 -13.64 -17.36
N LYS A 139 -12.08 -12.64 -18.21
CA LYS A 139 -12.36 -12.74 -19.66
C LYS A 139 -11.54 -13.85 -20.31
N ALA A 140 -10.25 -13.96 -19.98
CA ALA A 140 -9.37 -14.98 -20.54
C ALA A 140 -9.81 -16.40 -20.15
N ILE A 141 -10.28 -16.59 -18.90
CA ILE A 141 -10.84 -17.86 -18.42
C ILE A 141 -12.14 -18.19 -19.16
N ASP A 142 -13.06 -17.22 -19.26
CA ASP A 142 -14.38 -17.42 -19.89
C ASP A 142 -14.28 -17.70 -21.40
N HIS A 143 -13.35 -17.05 -22.11
CA HIS A 143 -13.19 -17.15 -23.56
C HIS A 143 -12.13 -18.18 -24.01
N LYS A 144 -11.51 -18.91 -23.07
CA LYS A 144 -10.43 -19.89 -23.33
C LYS A 144 -9.28 -19.30 -24.16
N GLU A 145 -8.89 -18.06 -23.87
CA GLU A 145 -7.85 -17.35 -24.63
C GLU A 145 -6.46 -18.01 -24.45
N ASN A 146 -5.60 -17.84 -25.46
CA ASN A 146 -4.23 -18.36 -25.46
C ASN A 146 -3.32 -17.55 -24.52
N LYS A 147 -2.51 -18.24 -23.72
CA LYS A 147 -1.65 -17.71 -22.68
C LYS A 147 -0.64 -16.68 -23.17
N LYS A 148 0.04 -16.94 -24.28
CA LYS A 148 1.10 -16.03 -24.77
C LYS A 148 0.51 -14.68 -25.16
N ASP A 149 -0.67 -14.70 -25.76
CA ASP A 149 -1.37 -13.48 -26.15
C ASP A 149 -1.92 -12.77 -24.91
N VAL A 150 -2.51 -13.51 -23.96
CA VAL A 150 -3.05 -12.93 -22.71
C VAL A 150 -1.97 -12.30 -21.84
N HIS A 151 -0.83 -12.97 -21.61
CA HIS A 151 0.25 -12.42 -20.77
C HIS A 151 0.78 -11.11 -21.35
N LYS A 152 1.10 -11.12 -22.64
CA LYS A 152 1.66 -9.95 -23.32
C LYS A 152 0.66 -8.79 -23.31
N ILE A 153 -0.58 -9.04 -23.73
CA ILE A 153 -1.63 -8.02 -23.77
C ILE A 153 -1.93 -7.49 -22.36
N LEU A 154 -1.98 -8.36 -21.35
CA LEU A 154 -2.22 -7.94 -19.98
C LEU A 154 -1.07 -7.08 -19.43
N ILE A 155 0.18 -7.42 -19.72
CA ILE A 155 1.33 -6.59 -19.34
C ILE A 155 1.21 -5.21 -20.00
N GLU A 156 0.97 -5.15 -21.31
CA GLU A 156 0.77 -3.88 -22.05
C GLU A 156 -0.39 -3.06 -21.46
N GLU A 157 -1.53 -3.69 -21.15
CA GLU A 157 -2.69 -3.03 -20.53
C GLU A 157 -2.37 -2.50 -19.12
N ILE A 158 -1.59 -3.23 -18.31
CA ILE A 158 -1.15 -2.78 -16.97
C ILE A 158 -0.22 -1.57 -17.12
N GLU A 159 0.75 -1.63 -18.03
CA GLU A 159 1.71 -0.55 -18.24
C GLU A 159 1.00 0.72 -18.73
N GLU A 160 0.11 0.62 -19.72
CA GLU A 160 -0.72 1.73 -20.19
C GLU A 160 -1.60 2.32 -19.09
N ALA A 161 -2.29 1.46 -18.31
CA ALA A 161 -3.16 1.90 -17.23
C ALA A 161 -2.38 2.55 -16.07
N THR A 162 -1.13 2.13 -15.85
CA THR A 162 -0.24 2.75 -14.87
C THR A 162 0.14 4.16 -15.31
N LEU A 163 0.54 4.35 -16.57
CA LEU A 163 0.96 5.65 -17.09
C LEU A 163 -0.22 6.62 -17.34
N GLN A 164 -1.43 6.09 -17.53
CA GLN A 164 -2.65 6.87 -17.79
C GLN A 164 -3.79 6.55 -16.79
N PRO A 165 -3.57 6.73 -15.48
CA PRO A 165 -4.48 6.22 -14.45
C PRO A 165 -5.84 6.94 -14.44
N ALA A 166 -5.89 8.22 -14.81
CA ALA A 166 -7.14 8.97 -14.89
C ALA A 166 -8.04 8.45 -16.03
N LEU A 167 -7.46 8.19 -17.21
CA LEU A 167 -8.20 7.75 -18.39
C LEU A 167 -8.63 6.28 -18.28
N LYS A 168 -7.71 5.40 -17.83
CA LYS A 168 -7.91 3.95 -17.87
C LYS A 168 -8.57 3.40 -16.61
N LEU A 169 -8.40 4.06 -15.45
CA LEU A 169 -8.85 3.54 -14.14
C LEU A 169 -9.76 4.51 -13.36
N ASN A 170 -10.01 5.70 -13.88
CA ASN A 170 -10.68 6.79 -13.15
C ASN A 170 -9.96 7.12 -11.82
N VAL A 171 -8.64 7.02 -11.80
CA VAL A 171 -7.80 7.35 -10.64
C VAL A 171 -7.20 8.74 -10.85
N LYS A 172 -7.62 9.72 -10.05
CA LYS A 172 -7.23 11.14 -10.15
C LYS A 172 -5.79 11.40 -9.66
N LEU A 173 -4.81 10.77 -10.29
CA LEU A 173 -3.38 11.03 -10.10
C LEU A 173 -2.80 11.70 -11.36
N ARG A 174 -1.82 12.59 -11.17
CA ARG A 174 -1.13 13.24 -12.29
C ARG A 174 -0.17 12.23 -12.94
N SER A 175 -0.37 11.92 -14.23
CA SER A 175 0.47 10.98 -14.98
C SER A 175 1.96 11.29 -14.92
N GLN A 176 2.36 12.56 -14.93
CA GLN A 176 3.77 12.97 -14.84
C GLN A 176 4.48 12.58 -13.51
N ASN A 177 3.71 12.19 -12.50
CA ASN A 177 4.23 11.78 -11.20
C ASN A 177 4.13 10.26 -11.02
N VAL A 178 3.62 9.51 -12.00
CA VAL A 178 3.40 8.07 -11.90
C VAL A 178 4.39 7.37 -12.80
N ASP A 179 4.92 6.26 -12.31
CA ASP A 179 5.76 5.37 -13.11
C ASP A 179 5.52 3.91 -12.70
N ILE A 180 6.10 2.99 -13.43
CA ILE A 180 6.10 1.56 -13.15
C ILE A 180 7.33 1.23 -12.31
N CYS A 181 7.17 0.57 -11.16
CA CYS A 181 8.32 0.19 -10.33
C CYS A 181 9.20 -0.87 -10.99
N ARG A 182 8.55 -1.82 -11.65
CA ARG A 182 9.16 -2.94 -12.38
C ARG A 182 8.13 -3.49 -13.35
N HIS A 183 8.59 -4.03 -14.48
CA HIS A 183 7.73 -4.80 -15.37
C HIS A 183 6.88 -5.82 -14.58
N PRO A 184 5.55 -5.84 -14.79
CA PRO A 184 4.68 -6.80 -14.12
C PRO A 184 5.14 -8.24 -14.33
N ASP A 185 5.18 -9.03 -13.26
CA ASP A 185 5.53 -10.46 -13.33
C ASP A 185 4.24 -11.28 -13.29
N LEU A 186 3.97 -12.01 -14.37
CA LEU A 186 2.81 -12.88 -14.52
C LEU A 186 3.27 -14.30 -14.87
N LYS A 187 2.96 -15.25 -13.98
CA LYS A 187 3.27 -16.67 -14.17
C LYS A 187 2.00 -17.50 -14.03
N ARG A 188 1.91 -18.54 -14.85
CA ARG A 188 0.81 -19.52 -14.84
C ARG A 188 1.40 -20.91 -14.70
N TYR A 189 0.87 -21.67 -13.74
CA TYR A 189 1.17 -23.05 -13.42
C TYR A 189 -0.05 -23.92 -13.76
N CYS A 190 0.15 -24.98 -14.53
CA CYS A 190 -0.90 -25.89 -15.00
C CYS A 190 -0.29 -27.30 -15.18
N SER A 191 -1.12 -28.33 -15.13
CA SER A 191 -0.74 -29.72 -15.40
C SER A 191 -0.62 -30.07 -16.89
N ASN A 192 -1.30 -29.34 -17.77
CA ASN A 192 -1.24 -29.52 -19.21
C ASN A 192 -0.35 -28.47 -19.89
N ASP A 193 0.39 -28.88 -20.93
CA ASP A 193 1.17 -27.98 -21.80
C ASP A 193 0.29 -27.12 -22.73
N GLU A 194 -1.03 -27.28 -22.69
CA GLU A 194 -1.95 -26.44 -23.45
C GLU A 194 -1.93 -24.99 -22.94
N LEU A 195 -1.76 -24.06 -23.88
CA LEU A 195 -1.64 -22.64 -23.57
C LEU A 195 -2.97 -21.99 -23.16
N THR A 196 -4.08 -22.69 -22.94
CA THR A 196 -5.39 -22.04 -22.70
C THR A 196 -5.65 -21.82 -21.22
N TYR A 197 -6.13 -20.64 -20.81
CA TYR A 197 -6.38 -20.28 -19.39
C TYR A 197 -7.50 -21.08 -18.69
N SER A 198 -8.04 -22.09 -19.36
CA SER A 198 -9.22 -22.86 -19.00
C SER A 198 -8.95 -24.23 -18.37
N ASP A 199 -7.69 -24.58 -18.14
CA ASP A 199 -7.38 -25.89 -17.57
C ASP A 199 -7.75 -25.97 -16.09
N SER A 200 -8.29 -27.12 -15.68
CA SER A 200 -8.57 -27.42 -14.29
C SER A 200 -7.29 -27.40 -13.44
N ALA A 201 -7.40 -27.05 -12.15
CA ALA A 201 -6.29 -26.96 -11.22
C ALA A 201 -5.15 -26.00 -11.65
N SER A 202 -5.48 -24.89 -12.33
CA SER A 202 -4.49 -23.87 -12.71
C SER A 202 -4.26 -22.84 -11.60
N VAL A 203 -3.01 -22.42 -11.41
CA VAL A 203 -2.61 -21.33 -10.51
C VAL A 203 -1.95 -20.21 -11.31
N ILE A 204 -2.39 -18.97 -11.12
CA ILE A 204 -1.85 -17.80 -11.81
C ILE A 204 -1.35 -16.80 -10.77
N THR A 205 -0.06 -16.51 -10.77
CA THR A 205 0.53 -15.50 -9.88
C THR A 205 0.77 -14.21 -10.67
N CYS A 206 0.33 -13.08 -10.13
CA CYS A 206 0.59 -11.76 -10.68
C CYS A 206 1.22 -10.86 -9.61
N SER A 207 2.35 -10.24 -9.92
CA SER A 207 2.99 -9.21 -9.11
C SER A 207 3.14 -7.93 -9.94
N LEU A 208 2.72 -6.81 -9.39
CA LEU A 208 2.88 -5.50 -10.02
C LEU A 208 3.09 -4.42 -8.96
N GLY A 209 3.73 -3.33 -9.37
CA GLY A 209 4.01 -2.20 -8.51
C GLY A 209 4.07 -0.91 -9.31
N SER A 210 3.43 0.13 -8.77
CA SER A 210 3.48 1.48 -9.32
C SER A 210 4.24 2.41 -8.38
N GLN A 211 4.81 3.45 -8.96
CA GLN A 211 5.54 4.51 -8.28
C GLN A 211 4.72 5.81 -8.31
N TYR A 212 4.79 6.61 -7.24
CA TYR A 212 4.28 7.98 -7.24
C TYR A 212 5.34 8.95 -6.69
N LYS A 213 5.78 9.91 -7.51
CA LYS A 213 6.85 10.88 -7.22
C LYS A 213 8.13 10.21 -6.68
N GLY A 214 8.54 9.09 -7.26
CA GLY A 214 9.71 8.35 -6.79
C GLY A 214 9.42 7.25 -5.76
N TYR A 215 8.28 7.28 -5.07
CA TYR A 215 7.96 6.30 -4.02
C TYR A 215 7.26 5.06 -4.58
N CYS A 216 7.83 3.90 -4.31
CA CYS A 216 7.42 2.61 -4.81
C CYS A 216 6.30 1.98 -3.95
N SER A 217 5.56 1.09 -4.59
CA SER A 217 4.64 0.17 -3.94
C SER A 217 4.62 -1.15 -4.70
N ASN A 218 4.15 -2.21 -4.07
CA ASN A 218 4.03 -3.53 -4.67
C ASN A 218 2.80 -4.27 -4.13
N VAL A 219 2.15 -5.03 -5.00
CA VAL A 219 1.07 -5.96 -4.66
C VAL A 219 1.24 -7.22 -5.49
N ALA A 220 1.06 -8.38 -4.86
CA ALA A 220 1.03 -9.65 -5.57
C ALA A 220 -0.11 -10.54 -5.09
N ARG A 221 -0.73 -11.25 -6.04
CA ARG A 221 -1.84 -12.16 -5.80
C ARG A 221 -1.64 -13.45 -6.58
N SER A 222 -2.08 -14.55 -5.98
CA SER A 222 -2.28 -15.82 -6.68
C SER A 222 -3.77 -16.04 -6.88
N PHE A 223 -4.15 -16.36 -8.12
CA PHE A 223 -5.51 -16.69 -8.53
C PHE A 223 -5.59 -18.18 -8.81
N LEU A 224 -6.64 -18.81 -8.29
CA LEU A 224 -6.87 -20.24 -8.32
C LEU A 224 -8.02 -20.54 -9.28
N VAL A 225 -7.78 -21.29 -10.34
CA VAL A 225 -8.80 -21.62 -11.36
C VAL A 225 -9.14 -23.11 -11.26
N SER A 226 -10.36 -23.40 -10.81
CA SER A 226 -10.82 -24.74 -10.43
C SER A 226 -9.80 -25.50 -9.59
N PRO A 227 -9.37 -24.94 -8.46
CA PRO A 227 -8.29 -25.53 -7.69
C PRO A 227 -8.70 -26.86 -7.07
N ASP A 228 -7.72 -27.74 -6.91
CA ASP A 228 -7.89 -28.92 -6.06
C ASP A 228 -7.76 -28.56 -4.57
N SER A 229 -8.08 -29.52 -3.70
CA SER A 229 -8.05 -29.30 -2.25
C SER A 229 -6.65 -28.99 -1.70
N SER A 230 -5.57 -29.45 -2.35
CA SER A 230 -4.19 -29.17 -1.94
C SER A 230 -3.81 -27.73 -2.27
N GLN A 231 -4.24 -27.21 -3.41
CA GLN A 231 -4.01 -25.83 -3.83
C GLN A 231 -4.75 -24.84 -2.92
N ILE A 232 -6.00 -25.13 -2.56
CA ILE A 232 -6.79 -24.33 -1.60
C ILE A 232 -6.09 -24.30 -0.24
N LYS A 233 -5.74 -25.47 0.32
CA LYS A 233 -5.05 -25.58 1.62
C LYS A 233 -3.71 -24.83 1.61
N ALA A 234 -2.89 -25.01 0.58
CA ALA A 234 -1.61 -24.31 0.47
C ALA A 234 -1.78 -22.78 0.41
N TYR A 235 -2.82 -22.29 -0.27
CA TYR A 235 -3.14 -20.86 -0.30
C TYR A 235 -3.60 -20.34 1.07
N GLU A 236 -4.45 -21.08 1.77
CA GLU A 236 -4.90 -20.72 3.13
C GLU A 236 -3.72 -20.62 4.11
N ILE A 237 -2.78 -21.57 4.04
CA ILE A 237 -1.55 -21.54 4.83
C ILE A 237 -0.70 -20.32 4.47
N LEU A 238 -0.51 -20.03 3.18
CA LEU A 238 0.24 -18.86 2.74
C LEU A 238 -0.41 -17.56 3.22
N LEU A 239 -1.74 -17.45 3.14
CA LEU A 239 -2.50 -16.30 3.60
C LEU A 239 -2.30 -16.06 5.10
N LYS A 240 -2.50 -17.09 5.93
CA LYS A 240 -2.27 -17.02 7.38
C LYS A 240 -0.83 -16.65 7.71
N ALA A 241 0.14 -17.25 7.03
CA ALA A 241 1.56 -16.96 7.24
C ALA A 241 1.91 -15.50 6.89
N GLN A 242 1.31 -14.95 5.84
CA GLN A 242 1.51 -13.56 5.42
C GLN A 242 0.84 -12.58 6.40
N GLU A 243 -0.35 -12.90 6.90
CA GLU A 243 -1.02 -12.11 7.94
C GLU A 243 -0.24 -12.10 9.26
N ALA A 244 0.35 -13.24 9.64
CA ALA A 244 1.25 -13.33 10.79
C ALA A 244 2.53 -12.50 10.58
N ALA A 245 3.11 -12.53 9.38
CA ALA A 245 4.26 -11.69 9.05
C ALA A 245 3.93 -10.20 9.17
N ILE A 246 2.82 -9.75 8.58
CA ILE A 246 2.37 -8.35 8.65
C ILE A 246 2.14 -7.93 10.10
N SER A 247 1.46 -8.77 10.89
CA SER A 247 1.17 -8.50 12.32
C SER A 247 2.43 -8.40 13.17
N ALA A 248 3.50 -9.13 12.79
CA ALA A 248 4.78 -9.07 13.47
C ALA A 248 5.59 -7.80 13.15
N VAL A 249 5.28 -7.09 12.05
CA VAL A 249 5.94 -5.81 11.70
C VAL A 249 5.36 -4.69 12.57
N ARG A 250 5.99 -4.43 13.71
CA ARG A 250 5.60 -3.37 14.64
C ARG A 250 6.83 -2.67 15.25
N PRO A 251 6.71 -1.43 15.74
CA PRO A 251 7.84 -0.74 16.35
C PRO A 251 8.49 -1.55 17.48
N GLY A 252 9.82 -1.53 17.55
CA GLY A 252 10.57 -2.15 18.64
C GLY A 252 10.76 -3.66 18.55
N VAL A 253 10.38 -4.30 17.44
CA VAL A 253 10.76 -5.70 17.14
C VAL A 253 11.89 -5.78 16.13
N ARG A 254 12.55 -6.93 16.04
CA ARG A 254 13.54 -7.20 14.98
C ARG A 254 12.85 -7.29 13.62
N VAL A 255 13.49 -6.78 12.57
CA VAL A 255 13.05 -6.92 11.17
C VAL A 255 12.81 -8.39 10.82
N GLY A 256 13.68 -9.30 11.28
CA GLY A 256 13.52 -10.74 11.07
C GLY A 256 12.33 -11.39 11.80
N ALA A 257 11.63 -10.69 12.70
CA ALA A 257 10.45 -11.21 13.38
C ALA A 257 9.32 -11.57 12.39
N ALA A 258 9.21 -10.85 11.28
CA ALA A 258 8.23 -11.14 10.22
C ALA A 258 8.45 -12.54 9.61
N TYR A 259 9.71 -12.87 9.30
CA TYR A 259 10.09 -14.19 8.79
C TYR A 259 9.80 -15.30 9.81
N VAL A 260 10.17 -15.06 11.07
CA VAL A 260 9.94 -16.02 12.16
C VAL A 260 8.45 -16.28 12.35
N ALA A 261 7.60 -15.24 12.30
CA ALA A 261 6.15 -15.38 12.41
C ALA A 261 5.56 -16.21 11.26
N ALA A 262 5.90 -15.89 10.01
CA ALA A 262 5.46 -16.65 8.83
C ALA A 262 5.89 -18.12 8.88
N SER A 263 7.17 -18.37 9.12
CA SER A 263 7.73 -19.72 9.16
C SER A 263 7.20 -20.55 10.34
N SER A 264 6.82 -19.91 11.45
CA SER A 264 6.19 -20.59 12.59
C SER A 264 4.78 -21.09 12.24
N ILE A 265 3.97 -20.29 11.54
CA ILE A 265 2.65 -20.73 11.06
C ILE A 265 2.81 -21.97 10.18
N ILE A 266 3.68 -21.88 9.16
CA ILE A 266 3.90 -22.98 8.22
C ILE A 266 4.42 -24.23 8.96
N ARG A 267 5.38 -24.09 9.87
CA ARG A 267 5.91 -25.22 10.65
C ARG A 267 4.84 -25.88 11.53
N SER A 268 3.90 -25.11 12.06
CA SER A 268 2.86 -25.62 12.95
C SER A 268 1.70 -26.28 12.23
N GLU A 269 1.28 -25.73 11.08
CA GLU A 269 0.07 -26.18 10.37
C GLU A 269 0.37 -27.03 9.13
N ALA A 270 1.54 -26.87 8.52
CA ALA A 270 1.95 -27.55 7.28
C ALA A 270 3.49 -27.73 7.22
N PRO A 271 4.08 -28.51 8.14
CA PRO A 271 5.54 -28.67 8.27
C PRO A 271 6.24 -29.14 6.99
N GLU A 272 5.52 -29.87 6.14
CA GLU A 272 5.97 -30.33 4.83
C GLU A 272 6.20 -29.19 3.81
N LEU A 273 5.67 -27.99 4.08
CA LEU A 273 5.79 -26.80 3.24
C LEU A 273 6.93 -25.86 3.66
N VAL A 274 7.62 -26.14 4.76
CA VAL A 274 8.70 -25.28 5.29
C VAL A 274 9.86 -25.15 4.29
N GLY A 275 10.20 -26.23 3.58
CA GLY A 275 11.28 -26.22 2.58
C GLY A 275 10.96 -25.43 1.31
N GLN A 276 9.68 -25.09 1.11
CA GLN A 276 9.13 -24.43 -0.06
C GLN A 276 8.99 -22.91 0.16
N LEU A 277 9.11 -22.45 1.41
CA LEU A 277 9.12 -21.04 1.77
C LEU A 277 10.38 -20.36 1.24
N THR A 278 10.23 -19.16 0.67
CA THR A 278 11.35 -18.30 0.29
C THR A 278 12.23 -17.95 1.50
N GLU A 279 13.54 -17.75 1.29
CA GLU A 279 14.49 -17.38 2.35
C GLU A 279 14.22 -15.99 2.95
N SER A 280 13.53 -15.14 2.20
CA SER A 280 13.03 -13.83 2.62
C SER A 280 11.52 -13.77 2.46
N VAL A 281 10.85 -13.04 3.36
CA VAL A 281 9.41 -12.74 3.27
C VAL A 281 9.16 -11.27 2.91
N GLY A 282 10.12 -10.62 2.27
CA GLY A 282 10.02 -9.25 1.79
C GLY A 282 11.20 -8.36 2.19
N ALA A 283 11.03 -7.05 2.01
CA ALA A 283 12.07 -6.07 2.36
C ALA A 283 11.46 -4.69 2.60
N GLY A 284 12.26 -3.75 3.09
CA GLY A 284 11.91 -2.34 3.10
C GLY A 284 11.60 -1.82 1.69
N ILE A 285 10.69 -0.86 1.58
CA ILE A 285 10.29 -0.23 0.32
C ILE A 285 10.11 1.26 0.50
N GLY A 286 10.50 2.04 -0.50
CA GLY A 286 10.50 3.49 -0.44
C GLY A 286 10.80 4.10 -1.79
N LEU A 287 11.82 4.98 -1.86
CA LEU A 287 12.39 5.42 -3.13
C LEU A 287 12.97 4.24 -3.91
N GLU A 288 13.63 3.34 -3.19
CA GLU A 288 14.07 2.05 -3.70
C GLU A 288 12.92 1.05 -3.63
N PHE A 289 12.76 0.24 -4.69
CA PHE A 289 11.80 -0.85 -4.68
C PHE A 289 12.14 -1.94 -3.65
N HIS A 290 13.43 -2.06 -3.31
CA HIS A 290 13.95 -3.08 -2.41
C HIS A 290 15.13 -2.51 -1.61
N GLU A 291 14.86 -2.12 -0.36
CA GLU A 291 15.85 -1.61 0.57
C GLU A 291 16.56 -2.81 1.26
N SER A 292 17.64 -3.31 0.64
CA SER A 292 18.31 -4.58 1.01
C SER A 292 18.72 -4.71 2.48
N VAL A 293 19.01 -3.60 3.15
CA VAL A 293 19.41 -3.57 4.56
C VAL A 293 18.23 -3.91 5.49
N LEU A 294 17.00 -3.75 4.99
CA LEU A 294 15.74 -4.04 5.68
C LEU A 294 15.08 -5.32 5.16
N ASP A 295 15.87 -6.28 4.67
CA ASP A 295 15.39 -7.59 4.28
C ASP A 295 14.70 -8.33 5.43
N LEU A 296 13.48 -8.83 5.18
CA LEU A 296 12.68 -9.62 6.12
C LEU A 296 13.15 -11.08 6.11
N ILE A 297 14.39 -11.30 6.56
CA ILE A 297 15.01 -12.61 6.75
C ILE A 297 15.17 -12.90 8.24
N GLY A 298 15.13 -14.17 8.65
CA GLY A 298 15.12 -14.55 10.07
C GLY A 298 16.33 -14.07 10.88
N THR A 299 17.45 -13.78 10.23
CA THR A 299 18.70 -13.32 10.82
C THR A 299 18.85 -11.80 10.87
N ASN A 300 17.88 -11.02 10.38
CA ASN A 300 17.99 -9.56 10.40
C ASN A 300 17.61 -9.00 11.79
N ASP A 301 18.62 -8.51 12.52
CA ASP A 301 18.50 -8.01 13.89
C ASP A 301 18.24 -6.49 13.99
N ARG A 302 18.06 -5.80 12.85
CA ARG A 302 17.69 -4.37 12.87
C ARG A 302 16.32 -4.18 13.52
N MET A 303 16.11 -3.02 14.12
CA MET A 303 14.87 -2.70 14.81
C MET A 303 13.90 -1.98 13.90
N VAL A 304 12.67 -2.48 13.85
CA VAL A 304 11.55 -1.82 13.17
C VAL A 304 11.19 -0.54 13.93
N LYS A 305 10.99 0.56 13.20
CA LYS A 305 10.58 1.87 13.71
C LYS A 305 9.27 2.30 13.07
N ALA A 306 8.47 3.08 13.79
CA ALA A 306 7.31 3.74 13.20
C ALA A 306 7.74 4.64 12.02
N GLY A 307 6.92 4.70 10.97
CA GLY A 307 7.20 5.37 9.72
C GLY A 307 8.00 4.53 8.71
N MET A 308 8.55 3.37 9.08
CA MET A 308 9.12 2.44 8.09
C MET A 308 8.03 1.85 7.20
N ALA A 309 8.40 1.43 6.01
CA ALA A 309 7.49 0.77 5.07
C ALA A 309 8.14 -0.49 4.48
N PHE A 310 7.33 -1.53 4.28
CA PHE A 310 7.80 -2.83 3.82
C PHE A 310 6.90 -3.37 2.70
N ASN A 311 7.52 -4.06 1.75
CA ASN A 311 6.83 -4.98 0.85
C ASN A 311 6.86 -6.37 1.49
N VAL A 312 5.79 -6.75 2.20
CA VAL A 312 5.69 -8.06 2.85
C VAL A 312 5.22 -9.07 1.81
N SER A 313 6.16 -9.85 1.30
CA SER A 313 6.03 -10.71 0.11
C SER A 313 6.45 -12.14 0.44
N LEU A 314 5.48 -13.04 0.56
CA LEU A 314 5.70 -14.45 0.85
C LEU A 314 5.41 -15.30 -0.38
N ALA A 315 6.26 -16.29 -0.65
CA ALA A 315 6.01 -17.28 -1.68
C ALA A 315 6.27 -18.71 -1.19
N LEU A 316 5.43 -19.63 -1.63
CA LEU A 316 5.65 -21.07 -1.55
C LEU A 316 5.95 -21.59 -2.96
N ARG A 317 7.13 -22.17 -3.15
CA ARG A 317 7.61 -22.63 -4.46
C ARG A 317 7.53 -24.14 -4.60
N ASP A 318 7.50 -24.60 -5.85
CA ASP A 318 7.66 -26.01 -6.20
C ASP A 318 6.67 -26.95 -5.47
N LEU A 319 5.46 -26.46 -5.21
CA LEU A 319 4.36 -27.21 -4.61
C LEU A 319 3.82 -28.25 -5.60
N LYS A 320 3.24 -29.34 -5.08
CA LYS A 320 2.66 -30.42 -5.88
C LYS A 320 1.14 -30.44 -5.73
N GLY A 321 0.45 -30.34 -6.87
CA GLY A 321 -1.00 -30.53 -6.96
C GLY A 321 -1.38 -32.01 -6.89
N ALA A 322 -2.69 -32.29 -6.84
CA ALA A 322 -3.20 -33.66 -6.75
C ALA A 322 -2.79 -34.55 -7.95
N ASP A 323 -2.54 -33.93 -9.10
CA ASP A 323 -2.08 -34.56 -10.34
C ASP A 323 -0.54 -34.54 -10.51
N ASN A 324 0.20 -34.28 -9.44
CA ASN A 324 1.66 -34.07 -9.42
C ASN A 324 2.16 -32.86 -10.24
N SER A 325 1.26 -32.00 -10.73
CA SER A 325 1.67 -30.76 -11.38
C SER A 325 2.38 -29.84 -10.38
N SER A 326 3.39 -29.13 -10.89
CA SER A 326 4.16 -28.18 -10.07
C SER A 326 3.49 -26.83 -10.10
N PHE A 327 3.22 -26.24 -8.94
CA PHE A 327 2.71 -24.88 -8.83
C PHE A 327 3.48 -24.07 -7.79
N SER A 328 3.26 -22.76 -7.79
CA SER A 328 3.78 -21.86 -6.77
C SER A 328 2.74 -20.82 -6.43
N LEU A 329 2.82 -20.32 -5.20
CA LEU A 329 1.92 -19.31 -4.69
C LEU A 329 2.74 -18.10 -4.23
N LEU A 330 2.20 -16.92 -4.43
CA LEU A 330 2.78 -15.63 -4.09
C LEU A 330 1.69 -14.70 -3.55
N LEU A 331 1.97 -14.07 -2.40
CA LEU A 331 1.20 -12.97 -1.84
C LEU A 331 2.16 -11.86 -1.45
N ALA A 332 1.85 -10.63 -1.87
CA ALA A 332 2.60 -9.45 -1.45
C ALA A 332 1.68 -8.27 -1.19
N ASP A 333 2.00 -7.51 -0.14
CA ASP A 333 1.32 -6.26 0.20
C ASP A 333 2.34 -5.20 0.63
N THR A 334 2.07 -3.94 0.29
CA THR A 334 2.82 -2.80 0.81
C THR A 334 2.23 -2.40 2.15
N VAL A 335 3.05 -2.34 3.19
CA VAL A 335 2.64 -1.97 4.54
C VAL A 335 3.46 -0.81 5.09
N VAL A 336 2.85 0.00 5.93
CA VAL A 336 3.51 1.07 6.70
C VAL A 336 3.43 0.75 8.17
N VAL A 337 4.52 0.94 8.88
CA VAL A 337 4.58 0.75 10.33
C VAL A 337 4.02 1.99 11.02
N CYS A 338 2.87 1.85 11.65
CA CYS A 338 2.26 2.84 12.53
C CYS A 338 2.72 2.63 13.98
N ALA A 339 2.21 3.45 14.91
CA ALA A 339 2.58 3.38 16.33
C ALA A 339 2.23 2.02 16.98
N GLU A 340 1.09 1.43 16.60
CA GLU A 340 0.56 0.20 17.24
C GLU A 340 0.68 -1.07 16.38
N GLY A 341 1.14 -0.95 15.13
CA GLY A 341 1.22 -2.08 14.20
C GLY A 341 1.39 -1.63 12.75
N ALA A 342 1.19 -2.54 11.81
CA ALA A 342 1.30 -2.24 10.38
C ALA A 342 -0.06 -1.93 9.72
N GLU A 343 -0.13 -0.86 8.95
CA GLU A 343 -1.24 -0.51 8.07
C GLU A 343 -0.98 -1.09 6.67
N VAL A 344 -1.91 -1.88 6.13
CA VAL A 344 -1.82 -2.44 4.78
C VAL A 344 -2.33 -1.43 3.75
N LEU A 345 -1.43 -0.87 2.93
CA LEU A 345 -1.78 0.16 1.95
C LEU A 345 -2.47 -0.40 0.70
N THR A 346 -2.25 -1.69 0.40
CA THR A 346 -2.80 -2.39 -0.77
C THR A 346 -4.12 -3.12 -0.49
N GLN A 347 -4.79 -2.79 0.64
CA GLN A 347 -6.06 -3.38 1.08
C GLN A 347 -7.20 -3.37 0.04
N PRO A 348 -7.31 -2.38 -0.89
CA PRO A 348 -8.35 -2.42 -1.93
C PRO A 348 -8.25 -3.60 -2.90
N SER A 349 -7.13 -4.34 -2.91
CA SER A 349 -6.97 -5.60 -3.63
C SER A 349 -7.23 -6.78 -2.67
N PRO A 350 -8.38 -7.46 -2.74
CA PRO A 350 -8.70 -8.54 -1.81
C PRO A 350 -7.79 -9.76 -2.01
N LYS A 351 -7.60 -10.53 -0.94
CA LYS A 351 -6.77 -11.76 -0.91
C LYS A 351 -7.41 -12.93 -0.18
N ALA A 352 -8.65 -12.80 0.30
CA ALA A 352 -9.35 -13.94 0.87
C ALA A 352 -9.67 -14.96 -0.24
N VAL A 353 -9.67 -16.25 0.12
CA VAL A 353 -9.83 -17.38 -0.82
C VAL A 353 -11.00 -17.19 -1.79
N GLY A 354 -12.15 -16.73 -1.28
CA GLY A 354 -13.35 -16.51 -2.09
C GLY A 354 -13.24 -15.42 -3.17
N TYR A 355 -12.29 -14.49 -3.06
CA TYR A 355 -12.06 -13.45 -4.07
C TYR A 355 -11.03 -13.82 -5.12
N VAL A 356 -10.24 -14.88 -4.87
CA VAL A 356 -9.17 -15.30 -5.78
C VAL A 356 -9.42 -16.67 -6.42
N THR A 357 -10.52 -17.32 -6.05
CA THR A 357 -10.89 -18.64 -6.54
C THR A 357 -11.98 -18.53 -7.60
N TYR A 358 -11.76 -19.16 -8.75
CA TYR A 358 -12.66 -19.11 -9.90
C TYR A 358 -13.04 -20.52 -10.34
N PRO A 359 -14.32 -20.92 -10.24
CA PRO A 359 -14.77 -22.22 -10.74
C PRO A 359 -14.88 -22.21 -12.26
N PHE A 360 -14.62 -23.35 -12.91
CA PHE A 360 -14.86 -23.54 -14.33
C PHE A 360 -16.33 -23.91 -14.59
N LYS A 361 -16.97 -23.24 -15.56
CA LYS A 361 -18.29 -23.67 -16.06
C LYS A 361 -18.11 -24.77 -17.10
N HIS A 362 -18.43 -26.01 -16.74
CA HIS A 362 -18.75 -27.02 -17.75
C HIS A 362 -20.09 -26.64 -18.40
N ASN A 363 -20.07 -26.23 -19.67
CA ASN A 363 -21.30 -26.18 -20.47
C ASN A 363 -21.80 -27.61 -20.72
N HIS A 364 -22.50 -28.16 -19.75
CA HIS A 364 -23.44 -29.26 -19.91
C HIS A 364 -24.61 -29.01 -18.97
N ASP A 365 -25.52 -28.14 -19.39
CA ASP A 365 -26.94 -28.35 -19.12
C ASP A 365 -27.79 -27.53 -20.08
N ASN A 366 -28.38 -28.23 -21.05
CA ASN A 366 -29.56 -27.77 -21.76
C ASN A 366 -30.74 -27.88 -20.78
N GLY A 367 -30.94 -26.85 -19.96
CA GLY A 367 -32.07 -26.76 -19.05
C GLY A 367 -32.56 -25.32 -18.99
N GLU A 368 -33.68 -25.05 -19.66
CA GLU A 368 -34.38 -23.77 -19.60
C GLU A 368 -34.72 -23.40 -18.15
N GLY A 369 -34.06 -22.37 -17.62
CA GLY A 369 -34.35 -21.79 -16.32
C GLY A 369 -33.95 -20.32 -16.30
N ARG A 370 -34.93 -19.43 -16.49
CA ARG A 370 -34.76 -17.97 -16.42
C ARG A 370 -34.01 -17.57 -15.14
N ALA A 371 -32.78 -17.07 -15.29
CA ALA A 371 -32.04 -16.42 -14.22
C ALA A 371 -32.70 -15.08 -13.86
N LYS A 372 -33.25 -14.97 -12.65
CA LYS A 372 -33.59 -13.67 -12.05
C LYS A 372 -32.28 -12.95 -11.70
N LYS A 373 -32.12 -11.71 -12.18
CA LYS A 373 -31.10 -10.77 -11.72
C LYS A 373 -31.30 -10.54 -10.22
N ASN A 374 -30.37 -11.00 -9.40
CA ASN A 374 -30.19 -10.49 -8.04
C ASN A 374 -28.87 -9.73 -7.99
N GLU A 375 -28.96 -8.44 -7.72
CA GLU A 375 -27.85 -7.56 -7.39
C GLU A 375 -27.41 -7.89 -5.95
N ARG A 376 -26.36 -8.69 -5.78
CA ARG A 376 -25.50 -8.84 -4.58
C ARG A 376 -24.46 -9.96 -4.82
N GLY A 377 -23.19 -9.58 -5.02
CA GLY A 377 -21.93 -10.36 -4.83
C GLY A 377 -21.76 -11.77 -5.46
N PRO A 378 -20.60 -12.14 -6.02
CA PRO A 378 -20.44 -13.47 -6.59
C PRO A 378 -20.16 -14.56 -5.54
N TRP A 379 -21.19 -15.38 -5.30
CA TRP A 379 -21.21 -16.85 -5.21
C TRP A 379 -20.27 -17.57 -4.22
N ILE A 380 -20.77 -17.84 -3.01
CA ILE A 380 -20.26 -18.89 -2.11
C ILE A 380 -20.82 -20.23 -2.59
N VAL A 381 -19.95 -21.20 -2.89
CA VAL A 381 -20.34 -22.60 -3.08
C VAL A 381 -20.44 -23.25 -1.69
N SER A 382 -21.67 -23.49 -1.24
CA SER A 382 -21.93 -24.22 0.00
C SER A 382 -21.65 -25.71 -0.21
N GLN A 383 -20.48 -26.21 0.21
CA GLN A 383 -20.32 -27.64 0.49
C GLN A 383 -20.77 -27.91 1.94
N LYS A 384 -21.79 -28.78 2.08
CA LYS A 384 -22.20 -29.33 3.37
C LYS A 384 -21.04 -30.13 3.97
N VAL A 385 -20.41 -29.60 5.00
CA VAL A 385 -19.63 -30.38 5.97
C VAL A 385 -20.57 -30.65 7.14
N GLU A 386 -20.92 -31.90 7.38
CA GLU A 386 -21.65 -32.29 8.58
C GLU A 386 -20.71 -32.18 9.78
N VAL A 387 -21.04 -31.25 10.69
CA VAL A 387 -20.37 -31.05 11.98
C VAL A 387 -21.38 -31.45 13.07
N PRO A 388 -21.00 -32.22 14.11
CA PRO A 388 -21.93 -32.65 15.15
C PRO A 388 -22.50 -31.43 15.90
N ALA A 389 -23.79 -31.52 16.22
CA ALA A 389 -24.59 -30.44 16.78
C ALA A 389 -24.00 -29.84 18.07
N LEU A 390 -23.68 -28.54 18.02
CA LEU A 390 -23.56 -27.66 19.16
C LEU A 390 -24.73 -26.67 19.11
N GLU A 391 -25.38 -26.49 20.26
CA GLU A 391 -26.66 -25.82 20.43
C GLU A 391 -26.67 -24.39 19.86
N LYS A 392 -27.76 -24.05 19.17
CA LYS A 392 -28.01 -22.74 18.57
C LYS A 392 -28.24 -21.66 19.63
N ASN A 393 -27.47 -20.57 19.57
CA ASN A 393 -27.93 -19.24 19.96
C ASN A 393 -27.86 -18.32 18.74
N GLU A 394 -29.04 -17.92 18.24
CA GLU A 394 -29.22 -16.97 17.15
C GLU A 394 -29.36 -15.56 17.72
N GLU A 395 -28.40 -14.67 17.49
CA GLU A 395 -28.62 -13.21 17.54
C GLU A 395 -27.88 -12.52 16.39
N THR A 396 -28.63 -12.20 15.34
CA THR A 396 -28.24 -11.28 14.26
C THR A 396 -28.63 -9.86 14.67
N ALA A 397 -27.67 -8.95 14.81
CA ALA A 397 -27.91 -7.54 15.09
C ALA A 397 -28.69 -6.85 13.95
N ALA A 398 -29.92 -6.43 14.24
CA ALA A 398 -30.70 -5.51 13.41
C ALA A 398 -30.27 -4.06 13.71
N LEU A 399 -30.25 -3.19 12.69
CA LEU A 399 -30.08 -1.74 12.89
C LEU A 399 -31.24 -1.18 13.73
N GLU A 400 -30.98 -0.85 15.00
CA GLU A 400 -31.93 -0.16 15.86
C GLU A 400 -32.06 1.32 15.47
N LYS A 401 -33.29 1.87 15.53
CA LYS A 401 -33.55 3.30 15.33
C LYS A 401 -33.10 4.10 16.56
N LEU A 402 -32.54 5.30 16.35
CA LEU A 402 -32.12 6.19 17.44
C LEU A 402 -33.31 6.67 18.27
N GLN A 403 -33.22 6.60 19.60
CA GLN A 403 -34.27 7.04 20.54
C GLN A 403 -33.92 8.42 21.12
N LEU A 404 -34.86 9.37 21.08
CA LEU A 404 -34.68 10.72 21.61
C LEU A 404 -34.75 10.72 23.15
N LEU A 405 -33.91 11.53 23.78
CA LEU A 405 -34.04 11.86 25.21
C LEU A 405 -35.31 12.71 25.43
N ASP A 406 -35.96 12.56 26.59
CA ASP A 406 -37.09 13.40 27.02
C ASP A 406 -36.76 14.91 27.04
N ARG A 407 -35.46 15.25 27.07
CA ARG A 407 -34.92 16.59 26.78
C ARG A 407 -33.67 16.47 25.89
N PRO A 408 -33.76 16.71 24.57
CA PRO A 408 -32.61 16.56 23.68
C PRO A 408 -31.57 17.67 23.92
N ILE A 409 -30.33 17.28 24.17
CA ILE A 409 -29.18 18.20 24.22
C ILE A 409 -28.74 18.46 22.78
N ARG A 410 -28.79 19.72 22.35
CA ARG A 410 -28.37 20.18 21.03
C ARG A 410 -27.18 21.12 21.15
N LEU A 411 -26.12 20.84 20.41
CA LEU A 411 -24.96 21.73 20.29
C LEU A 411 -24.93 22.34 18.88
N PRO A 412 -25.44 23.57 18.70
CA PRO A 412 -25.40 24.25 17.40
C PRO A 412 -24.01 24.82 17.11
N GLY A 413 -23.62 24.81 15.83
CA GLY A 413 -22.40 25.48 15.37
C GLY A 413 -21.11 24.68 15.51
N LEU A 414 -21.20 23.37 15.76
CA LEU A 414 -20.04 22.48 15.79
C LEU A 414 -19.44 22.33 14.39
N ARG A 415 -18.10 22.20 14.30
CA ARG A 415 -17.39 21.89 13.05
C ARG A 415 -16.80 20.49 13.15
N ILE A 416 -17.50 19.50 12.63
CA ILE A 416 -16.99 18.12 12.55
C ILE A 416 -16.37 17.89 11.16
N GLY A 417 -15.16 17.32 11.13
CA GLY A 417 -14.52 16.90 9.88
C GLY A 417 -15.13 15.59 9.40
N GLN A 418 -15.54 15.51 8.13
CA GLN A 418 -15.97 14.24 7.55
C GLN A 418 -14.83 13.20 7.58
N PRO A 419 -15.12 11.90 7.81
CA PRO A 419 -14.17 10.85 7.52
C PRO A 419 -13.85 10.83 6.02
N VAL A 420 -12.57 10.87 5.68
CA VAL A 420 -12.10 11.20 4.32
C VAL A 420 -12.33 10.03 3.36
N PHE A 421 -13.43 10.08 2.59
CA PHE A 421 -13.51 9.42 1.29
C PHE A 421 -13.38 10.47 0.17
N GLY A 422 -12.17 10.63 -0.35
CA GLY A 422 -11.93 11.23 -1.67
C GLY A 422 -12.32 12.70 -1.85
N GLY A 423 -11.69 13.62 -1.13
CA GLY A 423 -11.79 15.07 -1.39
C GLY A 423 -11.10 15.90 -0.32
N ARG A 424 -10.68 17.14 -0.63
CA ARG A 424 -10.11 18.06 0.37
C ARG A 424 -11.15 18.27 1.48
N GLY A 425 -10.84 17.88 2.71
CA GLY A 425 -11.75 17.99 3.85
C GLY A 425 -12.24 19.42 4.05
N ARG A 426 -13.49 19.69 3.68
CA ARG A 426 -14.20 20.91 4.09
C ARG A 426 -14.78 20.64 5.47
N LYS A 427 -14.47 21.48 6.46
CA LYS A 427 -15.13 21.45 7.78
C LYS A 427 -16.52 22.09 7.61
N LEU A 428 -17.58 21.29 7.68
CA LEU A 428 -18.96 21.78 7.55
C LEU A 428 -19.50 22.15 8.94
N LEU A 429 -20.25 23.26 9.01
CA LEU A 429 -20.92 23.70 10.22
C LEU A 429 -22.25 22.94 10.36
N GLY A 430 -22.49 22.31 11.50
CA GLY A 430 -23.69 21.53 11.73
C GLY A 430 -24.15 21.54 13.19
N ALA A 431 -25.25 20.84 13.46
CA ALA A 431 -25.80 20.62 14.78
C ALA A 431 -25.64 19.14 15.17
N LEU A 432 -25.06 18.90 16.36
CA LEU A 432 -24.95 17.58 16.97
C LEU A 432 -26.07 17.39 18.00
N GLU A 433 -26.81 16.29 17.88
CA GLU A 433 -27.89 15.89 18.79
C GLU A 433 -27.50 14.58 19.51
N ALA A 434 -27.65 14.57 20.84
CA ALA A 434 -27.47 13.37 21.64
C ALA A 434 -28.77 12.55 21.73
N HIS A 435 -28.67 11.25 21.48
CA HIS A 435 -29.73 10.25 21.60
C HIS A 435 -29.37 9.22 22.67
N VAL A 436 -30.36 8.48 23.16
CA VAL A 436 -30.17 7.46 24.23
C VAL A 436 -29.17 6.37 23.80
N ASN A 437 -29.14 6.06 22.49
CA ASN A 437 -28.30 5.01 21.90
C ASN A 437 -27.33 5.53 20.82
N GLY A 438 -26.98 6.84 20.82
CA GLY A 438 -25.96 7.37 19.91
C GLY A 438 -25.99 8.89 19.71
N PHE A 439 -25.28 9.38 18.69
CA PHE A 439 -25.27 10.80 18.30
C PHE A 439 -25.67 10.98 16.85
N ARG A 440 -26.36 12.09 16.54
CA ARG A 440 -26.74 12.48 15.17
C ARG A 440 -26.14 13.83 14.83
N TYR A 441 -25.42 13.92 13.71
CA TYR A 441 -24.92 15.18 13.17
C TYR A 441 -25.73 15.59 11.94
N SER A 442 -26.13 16.87 11.86
CA SER A 442 -26.96 17.40 10.78
C SER A 442 -26.41 18.74 10.27
N TYR A 443 -26.43 18.97 8.97
CA TYR A 443 -25.97 20.23 8.37
C TYR A 443 -26.90 20.67 7.21
N PRO A 444 -27.04 21.99 6.96
CA PRO A 444 -27.84 22.52 5.85
C PRO A 444 -27.07 22.40 4.52
N TRP A 445 -27.76 22.01 3.44
CA TRP A 445 -27.22 22.07 2.08
C TRP A 445 -27.12 23.52 1.61
N GLN A 446 -26.01 23.88 0.97
CA GLN A 446 -25.87 25.10 0.18
C GLN A 446 -25.53 24.72 -1.27
N GLU A 447 -26.23 25.33 -2.23
CA GLU A 447 -25.89 25.26 -3.66
C GLU A 447 -24.64 26.12 -3.91
N ASP A 448 -23.60 25.54 -4.52
CA ASP A 448 -22.43 26.28 -5.00
C ASP A 448 -22.76 26.88 -6.40
N GLU A 449 -22.43 28.17 -6.63
CA GLU A 449 -22.75 28.98 -7.83
C GLU A 449 -22.01 28.64 -9.14
N ASP A 450 -21.31 27.50 -9.24
CA ASP A 450 -20.64 27.08 -10.47
C ASP A 450 -21.35 25.87 -11.08
N GLY A 451 -22.37 26.16 -11.91
CA GLY A 451 -23.17 25.16 -12.59
C GLY A 451 -22.37 24.33 -13.60
N ASP A 452 -22.33 23.02 -13.37
CA ASP A 452 -22.21 22.01 -14.42
C ASP A 452 -22.98 20.75 -13.99
N TYR A 453 -24.04 20.45 -14.75
CA TYR A 453 -24.97 19.33 -14.54
C TYR A 453 -24.36 18.01 -15.05
N VAL A 454 -24.55 16.93 -14.28
CA VAL A 454 -24.60 15.56 -14.81
C VAL A 454 -26.04 15.08 -14.68
N ASP A 455 -26.62 14.74 -15.83
CA ASP A 455 -27.97 14.22 -16.03
C ASP A 455 -28.11 12.83 -15.37
N GLU A 456 -29.02 12.67 -14.42
CA GLU A 456 -29.47 11.38 -13.90
C GLU A 456 -30.77 10.95 -14.57
N ALA A 457 -30.82 9.64 -14.82
CA ALA A 457 -31.90 8.94 -15.49
C ALA A 457 -33.30 9.22 -14.88
N LYS A 458 -34.26 9.37 -15.80
CA LYS A 458 -35.70 9.22 -15.58
C LYS A 458 -36.03 8.08 -14.61
N VAL A 459 -36.78 8.39 -13.57
CA VAL A 459 -37.81 7.51 -13.01
C VAL A 459 -39.09 8.32 -12.97
N ASP A 460 -40.13 7.77 -13.59
CA ASP A 460 -41.45 8.35 -13.71
C ASP A 460 -42.12 8.62 -12.36
N ALA A 461 -42.97 9.64 -12.39
CA ALA A 461 -43.77 10.17 -11.31
C ALA A 461 -44.77 9.15 -10.74
N ASP A 462 -44.91 9.18 -9.42
CA ASP A 462 -46.18 9.47 -8.74
C ASP A 462 -45.92 9.58 -7.23
N ASP A 463 -46.11 10.78 -6.68
CA ASP A 463 -46.88 11.10 -5.46
C ASP A 463 -46.31 12.35 -4.77
N ALA A 464 -47.22 13.26 -4.43
CA ALA A 464 -46.95 14.64 -4.06
C ALA A 464 -46.92 14.81 -2.53
N SER A 465 -45.79 15.25 -1.98
CA SER A 465 -45.74 16.17 -0.84
C SER A 465 -44.30 16.68 -0.65
N ALA A 466 -44.14 18.00 -0.64
CA ALA A 466 -42.84 18.65 -0.51
C ALA A 466 -42.41 18.71 0.96
N GLU A 467 -41.41 17.91 1.33
CA GLU A 467 -40.62 18.10 2.56
C GLU A 467 -39.17 18.46 2.23
N MET A 468 -38.65 19.42 3.00
CA MET A 468 -37.31 19.99 2.97
C MET A 468 -36.25 18.87 3.12
N ARG A 469 -35.49 18.57 2.06
CA ARG A 469 -34.47 17.51 2.08
C ARG A 469 -33.25 17.94 2.90
N SER A 470 -33.11 17.41 4.13
CA SER A 470 -31.86 17.40 4.88
C SER A 470 -31.15 16.05 4.68
N SER A 471 -29.85 16.04 4.38
CA SER A 471 -29.05 14.80 4.42
C SER A 471 -28.60 14.53 5.85
N ALA A 472 -28.89 13.34 6.38
CA ALA A 472 -28.35 12.86 7.63
C ALA A 472 -27.32 11.76 7.33
N GLU A 473 -26.06 11.96 7.73
CA GLU A 473 -25.07 10.88 7.77
C GLU A 473 -25.13 10.20 9.15
N TYR A 474 -25.26 8.87 9.15
CA TYR A 474 -25.26 8.04 10.36
C TYR A 474 -23.82 7.69 10.72
N VAL A 475 -23.33 8.20 11.85
CA VAL A 475 -22.06 7.72 12.43
C VAL A 475 -22.39 6.52 13.32
N ASN A 476 -22.05 5.33 12.85
CA ASN A 476 -22.29 4.09 13.60
C ASN A 476 -21.20 3.93 14.69
N VAL A 477 -21.60 3.95 15.96
CA VAL A 477 -20.69 3.85 17.13
C VAL A 477 -20.40 2.39 17.49
N SER A 478 -20.12 1.55 16.49
CA SER A 478 -19.58 0.19 16.73
C SER A 478 -18.05 0.17 16.84
N LEU A 479 -17.39 1.34 16.88
CA LEU A 479 -15.94 1.50 17.04
C LEU A 479 -15.45 1.64 18.49
N PHE A 480 -16.32 1.46 19.49
CA PHE A 480 -15.95 1.50 20.91
C PHE A 480 -16.44 0.25 21.68
N GLN A 481 -16.05 -0.94 21.22
CA GLN A 481 -16.12 -2.15 22.06
C GLN A 481 -14.71 -2.51 22.51
N GLY A 482 -14.36 -2.14 23.74
CA GLY A 482 -13.05 -2.46 24.31
C GLY A 482 -12.81 -2.06 25.77
N TYR A 483 -13.79 -1.53 26.51
CA TYR A 483 -13.60 -1.18 27.92
C TYR A 483 -14.62 -1.90 28.80
N SER A 484 -14.15 -2.86 29.61
CA SER A 484 -14.90 -3.41 30.74
C SER A 484 -14.52 -2.65 32.01
N LEU A 485 -15.50 -2.20 32.78
CA LEU A 485 -15.32 -1.87 34.18
C LEU A 485 -16.39 -2.62 34.99
N GLN A 486 -15.94 -3.58 35.80
CA GLN A 486 -16.73 -4.18 36.87
C GLN A 486 -16.75 -3.24 38.07
N GLY A 487 -17.92 -3.04 38.67
CA GLY A 487 -18.09 -2.41 39.98
C GLY A 487 -19.55 -2.52 40.42
N ASP A 488 -19.80 -3.35 41.43
CA ASP A 488 -21.09 -3.51 42.10
C ASP A 488 -21.53 -2.22 42.81
N ASP A 489 -22.85 -2.04 42.86
CA ASP A 489 -23.59 -0.90 43.39
C ASP A 489 -23.21 -0.46 44.82
N SER A 490 -23.20 0.85 45.07
CA SER A 490 -24.14 1.48 46.02
C SER A 490 -23.93 3.00 46.13
N ASP A 491 -25.05 3.72 46.06
CA ASP A 491 -25.26 5.12 46.46
C ASP A 491 -24.65 6.25 45.59
N GLY A 492 -25.42 6.58 44.54
CA GLY A 492 -26.00 7.92 44.39
C GLY A 492 -25.05 9.11 44.24
N ARG A 493 -24.60 9.37 43.00
CA ARG A 493 -24.42 10.69 42.36
C ARG A 493 -24.05 10.49 40.88
N VAL A 494 -25.07 10.51 40.03
CA VAL A 494 -24.91 10.49 38.57
C VAL A 494 -24.80 11.94 38.12
N ASP A 495 -23.60 12.50 38.13
CA ASP A 495 -23.29 13.75 37.41
C ASP A 495 -21.81 13.86 36.99
N ASP A 496 -20.89 13.05 37.55
CA ASP A 496 -19.45 13.16 37.20
C ASP A 496 -19.01 12.19 36.08
N ILE A 497 -19.71 11.07 35.85
CA ILE A 497 -19.30 10.05 34.86
C ILE A 497 -19.63 10.47 33.41
N LEU A 498 -20.60 11.38 33.21
CA LEU A 498 -20.97 11.87 31.88
C LEU A 498 -20.00 12.95 31.38
N PHE A 499 -19.42 13.74 32.30
CA PHE A 499 -18.49 14.81 31.95
C PHE A 499 -17.13 14.28 31.51
N ASP A 500 -16.59 13.28 32.23
CA ASP A 500 -15.31 12.64 31.86
C ASP A 500 -15.37 11.87 30.54
N ASN A 501 -16.54 11.32 30.18
CA ASN A 501 -16.75 10.64 28.91
C ASN A 501 -16.91 11.62 27.73
N ILE A 502 -17.43 12.83 27.98
CA ILE A 502 -17.54 13.88 26.96
C ILE A 502 -16.18 14.55 26.73
N GLU A 503 -15.39 14.81 27.78
CA GLU A 503 -14.03 15.38 27.64
C GLU A 503 -13.08 14.43 26.87
N ASN A 504 -13.11 13.13 27.17
CA ASN A 504 -12.27 12.16 26.47
C ASN A 504 -12.70 11.95 25.00
N ALA A 505 -14.00 12.02 24.70
CA ALA A 505 -14.50 11.96 23.33
C ALA A 505 -14.18 13.24 22.52
N PHE A 506 -14.17 14.42 23.15
CA PHE A 506 -13.85 15.69 22.49
C PHE A 506 -12.35 15.87 22.23
N SER A 507 -11.48 15.43 23.14
CA SER A 507 -10.02 15.46 22.97
C SER A 507 -9.56 14.67 21.72
N CYS A 508 -10.24 13.59 21.39
CA CYS A 508 -9.87 12.72 20.28
C CYS A 508 -10.35 13.21 18.89
N VAL A 509 -11.33 14.14 18.84
CA VAL A 509 -11.97 14.62 17.59
C VAL A 509 -11.57 16.05 17.23
N CYS A 510 -11.16 16.86 18.21
CA CYS A 510 -10.70 18.23 17.99
C CYS A 510 -9.34 18.41 18.66
N GLY A 511 -8.26 18.08 17.95
CA GLY A 511 -6.90 18.31 18.43
C GLY A 511 -6.70 19.76 18.87
N LEU A 512 -6.63 19.94 20.19
CA LEU A 512 -6.07 21.07 20.93
C LEU A 512 -5.03 20.49 21.90
#